data_AF-K9QMG4-F1
#
_entry.id   AF-K9QMG4-F1
#
_cell.length_a   1.000
_cell.length_b   1.000
_cell.length_c   1.000
_cell.angle_alpha   90.00
_cell.angle_beta   90.00
_cell.angle_gamma   90.00
#
_symmetry.space_group_name_H-M   'P 1'
#
loop_
_entity.id
_entity.type
_entity.pdbx_description
1 polymer ?
#
loop_
_entity_poly.entity_id
_entity_poly.type
_entity_poly.pdbx_seq_one_letter_code
_entity_poly.pdbx_strand_id
1 'polypeptide(L)'
;MTYNSEQMQQILQKAFARQQQGEISRQQIIEIASELGVSSASLQAAEQEWLIQEIEEKKRHKFHAQRQGEFKSHLISFIGVNGFLIALNLWTSPSYFWAIFPLLGWGLGLFFSGMKAYKNSGESYEQDFQEWSRKLSK
;
A
#
# COMPACT_ATOMS: atom_id res chain seq x y z
N MET A 1 17.91 -32.28 -19.82
CA MET A 1 17.36 -31.61 -18.63
C MET A 1 15.94 -31.20 -18.97
N THR A 2 14.94 -31.58 -18.17
CA THR A 2 13.54 -31.17 -18.34
C THR A 2 13.23 -30.07 -17.34
N TYR A 3 12.51 -29.04 -17.77
CA TYR A 3 12.07 -27.94 -16.91
C TYR A 3 10.58 -28.10 -16.61
N ASN A 4 10.16 -27.82 -15.39
CA ASN A 4 8.73 -27.82 -15.07
C ASN A 4 8.04 -26.57 -15.66
N SER A 5 6.71 -26.54 -15.64
CA SER A 5 5.92 -25.44 -16.22
C SER A 5 6.24 -24.08 -15.57
N GLU A 6 6.45 -24.06 -14.24
CA GLU A 6 6.77 -22.85 -13.48
C GLU A 6 8.15 -22.28 -13.86
N GLN A 7 9.16 -23.14 -13.99
CA GLN A 7 10.51 -22.78 -14.40
C GLN A 7 10.55 -22.28 -15.84
N MET A 8 9.81 -22.91 -16.75
CA MET A 8 9.67 -22.46 -18.13
C MET A 8 9.09 -21.03 -18.17
N GLN A 9 8.00 -20.78 -17.44
CA GLN A 9 7.37 -19.46 -17.38
C GLN A 9 8.32 -18.38 -16.82
N GLN A 10 9.02 -18.66 -15.72
CA GLN A 10 9.97 -17.72 -15.12
C GLN A 10 11.16 -17.42 -16.05
N ILE A 11 11.66 -18.42 -16.78
CA ILE A 11 12.75 -18.24 -17.76
C ILE A 11 12.27 -17.35 -18.91
N LEU A 12 11.08 -17.61 -19.46
CA LEU A 12 10.49 -16.79 -20.52
C LEU A 12 10.26 -15.34 -20.04
N GLN A 13 9.71 -15.16 -18.84
CA GLN A 13 9.51 -13.83 -18.25
C GLN A 13 10.84 -13.06 -18.13
N LYS A 14 11.89 -13.71 -17.60
CA LYS A 14 13.23 -13.09 -17.49
C LYS A 14 13.85 -12.79 -18.86
N ALA A 15 13.57 -13.60 -19.88
CA ALA A 15 14.01 -13.35 -21.25
C ALA A 15 13.30 -12.14 -21.87
N PHE A 16 11.96 -12.07 -21.76
CA PHE A 16 11.18 -10.93 -22.24
C PHE A 16 11.56 -9.62 -21.56
N ALA A 17 11.79 -9.63 -20.24
CA ALA A 17 12.22 -8.45 -19.47
C ALA A 17 13.59 -7.90 -19.92
N ARG A 18 14.43 -8.73 -20.56
CA ARG A 18 15.73 -8.32 -21.12
C ARG A 18 15.63 -7.87 -22.57
N GLN A 19 14.64 -8.36 -23.32
CA GLN A 19 14.52 -8.18 -24.76
C GLN A 19 13.57 -7.04 -25.16
N GLN A 20 12.60 -6.68 -24.31
CA GLN A 20 11.58 -5.68 -24.65
C GLN A 20 11.79 -4.38 -23.86
N GLN A 21 12.29 -3.35 -24.55
CA GLN A 21 12.38 -1.96 -24.04
C GLN A 21 11.19 -1.08 -24.47
N GLY A 22 10.14 -1.65 -25.07
CA GLY A 22 8.97 -0.91 -25.59
C GLY A 22 7.64 -1.44 -25.05
N GLU A 23 6.62 -0.59 -25.10
CA GLU A 23 5.22 -0.98 -24.84
C GLU A 23 4.78 -2.02 -25.87
N ILE A 24 4.28 -3.17 -25.41
CA ILE A 24 3.78 -4.23 -26.28
C ILE A 24 2.37 -3.83 -26.76
N SER A 25 2.18 -3.77 -28.07
CA SER A 25 0.86 -3.46 -28.62
C SER A 25 -0.12 -4.61 -28.37
N ARG A 26 -1.42 -4.29 -28.22
CA ARG A 26 -2.48 -5.31 -28.04
C ARG A 26 -2.48 -6.37 -29.14
N GLN A 27 -2.14 -5.98 -30.38
CA GLN A 27 -2.06 -6.89 -31.51
C GLN A 27 -0.95 -7.93 -31.34
N GLN A 28 0.24 -7.53 -30.86
CA GLN A 28 1.33 -8.45 -30.57
C GLN A 28 0.99 -9.43 -29.45
N ILE A 29 0.24 -9.00 -28.43
CA ILE A 29 -0.22 -9.89 -27.35
C ILE A 29 -1.13 -10.99 -27.93
N ILE A 30 -2.04 -10.64 -28.83
CA ILE A 30 -2.95 -11.59 -29.48
C ILE A 30 -2.16 -12.58 -30.36
N GLU A 31 -1.17 -12.09 -31.10
CA GLU A 31 -0.31 -12.91 -31.97
C GLU A 31 0.47 -13.94 -31.13
N ILE A 32 1.16 -13.50 -30.08
CA ILE A 32 1.89 -14.39 -29.16
C ILE A 32 0.94 -15.39 -28.48
N ALA A 33 -0.22 -14.93 -28.01
CA ALA A 33 -1.23 -15.80 -27.41
C ALA A 33 -1.68 -16.88 -28.39
N SER A 34 -1.89 -16.52 -29.66
CA SER A 34 -2.29 -17.46 -30.70
C SER A 34 -1.20 -18.50 -31.01
N GLU A 35 0.08 -18.10 -31.04
CA GLU A 35 1.23 -19.00 -31.22
C GLU A 35 1.36 -20.03 -30.08
N LEU A 36 1.02 -19.60 -28.85
CA LEU A 36 1.00 -20.45 -27.66
C LEU A 36 -0.28 -21.30 -27.52
N GLY A 37 -1.21 -21.20 -28.48
CA GLY A 37 -2.48 -21.93 -28.47
C GLY A 37 -3.52 -21.39 -27.48
N VAL A 38 -3.35 -20.16 -26.99
CA VAL A 38 -4.31 -19.48 -26.11
C VAL A 38 -5.41 -18.86 -26.97
N SER A 39 -6.67 -19.22 -26.68
CA SER A 39 -7.81 -18.70 -27.43
C SER A 39 -8.03 -17.20 -27.16
N SER A 40 -8.58 -16.48 -28.15
CA SER A 40 -8.94 -15.06 -28.00
C SER A 40 -9.91 -14.83 -26.81
N ALA A 41 -10.84 -15.77 -26.59
CA ALA A 41 -11.77 -15.71 -25.46
C ALA A 41 -11.05 -15.85 -24.10
N SER A 42 -10.09 -16.77 -23.98
CA SER A 42 -9.30 -16.90 -22.74
C SER A 42 -8.37 -15.71 -22.51
N LEU A 43 -7.81 -15.13 -23.58
CA LEU A 43 -7.01 -13.91 -23.48
C LEU A 43 -7.86 -12.73 -23.00
N GLN A 44 -9.07 -12.57 -23.55
CA GLN A 44 -9.99 -11.50 -23.14
C GLN A 44 -10.46 -11.67 -21.70
N ALA A 45 -10.73 -12.91 -21.25
CA ALA A 45 -11.02 -13.18 -19.85
C ALA A 45 -9.84 -12.80 -18.94
N ALA A 46 -8.61 -13.15 -19.32
CA ALA A 46 -7.41 -12.78 -18.58
C ALA A 46 -7.16 -11.25 -18.58
N GLU A 47 -7.38 -10.54 -19.69
CA GLU A 47 -7.32 -9.07 -19.75
C GLU A 47 -8.34 -8.44 -18.78
N GLN A 48 -9.57 -8.98 -18.74
CA GLN A 48 -10.63 -8.49 -17.86
C GLN A 48 -10.30 -8.73 -16.38
N GLU A 49 -9.81 -9.93 -16.04
CA GLU A 49 -9.35 -10.26 -14.69
C GLU A 49 -8.17 -9.38 -14.27
N TRP A 50 -7.18 -9.19 -15.16
CA TRP A 50 -6.04 -8.32 -14.92
C TRP A 50 -6.46 -6.87 -14.68
N LEU A 51 -7.38 -6.34 -15.48
CA LEU A 51 -7.91 -4.97 -15.30
C LEU A 51 -8.57 -4.80 -13.92
N ILE A 52 -9.34 -5.80 -13.49
CA ILE A 52 -9.98 -5.79 -12.17
C ILE A 52 -8.89 -5.80 -11.07
N GLN A 53 -7.89 -6.67 -11.20
CA GLN A 53 -6.77 -6.76 -10.27
C GLN A 53 -5.95 -5.46 -10.22
N GLU A 54 -5.59 -4.89 -11.36
CA GLU A 54 -4.83 -3.63 -11.48
C GLU A 54 -5.56 -2.46 -10.82
N ILE A 55 -6.89 -2.39 -11.00
CA ILE A 55 -7.74 -1.38 -10.33
C ILE A 55 -7.74 -1.61 -8.81
N GLU A 56 -7.85 -2.86 -8.36
CA GLU A 56 -7.85 -3.20 -6.94
C GLU A 56 -6.51 -2.90 -6.28
N GLU A 57 -5.39 -3.27 -6.91
CA GLU A 57 -4.04 -2.96 -6.46
C GLU A 57 -3.82 -1.45 -6.35
N LYS A 58 -4.21 -0.67 -7.39
CA LYS A 58 -4.13 0.80 -7.34
C LYS A 58 -4.97 1.38 -6.21
N LYS A 59 -6.16 0.83 -5.95
CA LYS A 59 -7.02 1.21 -4.83
C LYS A 59 -6.33 0.92 -3.49
N ARG A 60 -5.77 -0.28 -3.31
CA ARG A 60 -5.03 -0.66 -2.11
C ARG A 60 -3.82 0.24 -1.88
N HIS A 61 -3.03 0.51 -2.92
CA HIS A 61 -1.91 1.46 -2.84
C HIS A 61 -2.33 2.86 -2.39
N LYS A 62 -3.40 3.41 -2.97
CA LYS A 62 -3.93 4.72 -2.57
C LYS A 62 -4.42 4.71 -1.12
N PHE A 63 -5.14 3.67 -0.73
CA PHE A 63 -5.64 3.51 0.64
C PHE A 63 -4.50 3.45 1.66
N HIS A 64 -3.45 2.69 1.37
CA HIS A 64 -2.25 2.62 2.22
C HIS A 64 -1.55 3.98 2.32
N ALA A 65 -1.35 4.67 1.20
CA ALA A 65 -0.71 5.98 1.19
C ALA A 65 -1.50 7.01 2.02
N GLN A 66 -2.83 6.99 1.92
CA GLN A 66 -3.69 7.88 2.69
C GLN A 66 -3.59 7.61 4.20
N ARG A 67 -3.71 6.34 4.64
CA ARG A 67 -3.60 5.98 6.08
C ARG A 67 -2.25 6.39 6.67
N GLN A 68 -1.16 6.18 5.92
CA GLN A 68 0.17 6.58 6.36
C GLN A 68 0.33 8.10 6.43
N GLY A 69 -0.27 8.83 5.48
CA GLY A 69 -0.28 10.30 5.47
C GLY A 69 -0.98 10.89 6.70
N GLU A 70 -2.19 10.41 7.01
CA GLU A 70 -2.96 10.84 8.18
C GLU A 70 -2.18 10.59 9.48
N PHE A 71 -1.61 9.39 9.65
CA PHE A 71 -0.80 9.07 10.83
C PHE A 71 0.46 9.95 10.94
N LYS A 72 1.16 10.20 9.83
CA LYS A 72 2.33 11.09 9.80
C LYS A 72 1.97 12.50 10.24
N SER A 73 0.83 13.03 9.78
CA SER A 73 0.34 14.35 10.19
C SER A 73 0.16 14.43 11.71
N HIS A 74 -0.54 13.46 12.30
CA HIS A 74 -0.72 13.39 13.75
C HIS A 74 0.58 13.23 14.52
N LEU A 75 1.53 12.44 14.00
CA LEU A 75 2.85 12.25 14.60
C LEU A 75 3.67 13.55 14.57
N ILE A 76 3.65 14.30 13.46
CA ILE A 76 4.35 15.59 13.34
C ILE A 76 3.77 16.60 14.35
N SER A 77 2.44 16.72 14.44
CA SER A 77 1.81 17.58 15.44
C SER A 77 2.17 17.17 16.87
N PHE A 78 2.20 15.87 17.15
CA PHE A 78 2.60 15.35 18.46
C PHE A 78 4.05 15.73 18.80
N ILE A 79 4.99 15.52 17.87
CA ILE A 79 6.40 15.85 18.08
C ILE A 79 6.57 17.37 18.27
N GLY A 80 5.92 18.19 17.45
CA GLY A 80 6.00 19.65 17.53
C GLY A 80 5.48 20.20 18.86
N VAL A 81 4.28 19.78 19.27
CA VAL A 81 3.67 20.24 20.53
C VAL A 81 4.45 19.73 21.74
N ASN A 82 4.79 18.43 21.79
CA ASN A 82 5.51 17.89 22.93
C ASN A 82 6.95 18.39 23.00
N GLY A 83 7.63 18.56 21.86
CA GLY A 83 8.96 19.19 21.81
C GLY A 83 8.94 20.62 22.35
N PHE A 84 7.93 21.40 21.98
CA PHE A 84 7.72 22.74 22.52
C PHE A 84 7.43 22.72 24.04
N LEU A 85 6.57 21.82 24.51
CA LEU A 85 6.24 21.68 25.94
C LEU A 85 7.45 21.25 26.78
N ILE A 86 8.27 20.34 26.27
CA ILE A 86 9.52 19.93 26.93
C ILE A 86 10.49 21.12 27.01
N ALA A 87 10.67 21.87 25.92
CA ALA A 87 11.52 23.06 25.92
C ALA A 87 11.01 24.11 26.93
N LEU A 88 9.69 24.34 26.97
CA LEU A 88 9.05 25.25 27.91
C LEU A 88 9.23 24.79 29.36
N ASN A 89 9.11 23.49 29.62
CA ASN A 89 9.35 22.91 30.94
C ASN A 89 10.79 23.15 31.41
N LEU A 90 11.77 22.92 30.54
CA LEU A 90 13.19 23.15 30.85
C LEU A 90 13.49 24.64 31.12
N TRP A 91 12.79 25.55 30.44
CA TRP A 91 12.95 26.99 30.63
C TRP A 91 12.28 27.50 31.91
N THR A 92 11.06 27.05 32.20
CA THR A 92 10.23 27.60 33.29
C THR A 92 10.39 26.89 34.62
N SER A 93 10.60 25.57 34.61
CA SER A 93 10.61 24.75 35.82
C SER A 93 11.45 23.49 35.60
N PRO A 94 12.78 23.61 35.50
CA PRO A 94 13.66 22.45 35.30
C PRO A 94 13.57 21.42 36.44
N SER A 95 13.18 21.85 37.64
CA SER A 95 13.01 20.99 38.82
C SER A 95 11.71 20.17 38.82
N TYR A 96 10.71 20.50 37.99
CA TYR A 96 9.42 19.80 37.94
C TYR A 96 8.99 19.52 36.51
N PHE A 97 8.96 18.24 36.12
CA PHE A 97 8.74 17.81 34.74
C PHE A 97 7.26 17.62 34.39
N TRP A 98 6.49 18.71 34.42
CA TRP A 98 5.05 18.68 34.15
C TRP A 98 4.69 18.33 32.70
N ALA A 99 5.62 18.50 31.76
CA ALA A 99 5.44 18.10 30.36
C ALA A 99 5.18 16.58 30.18
N ILE A 100 5.45 15.74 31.20
CA ILE A 100 5.16 14.29 31.16
C ILE A 100 3.66 13.98 31.03
N PHE A 101 2.78 14.80 31.63
CA PHE A 101 1.34 14.56 31.63
C PHE A 101 0.71 14.68 30.22
N PRO A 102 0.93 15.77 29.45
CA PRO A 102 0.47 15.83 28.06
C PRO A 102 1.16 14.78 27.17
N LEU A 103 2.44 14.47 27.42
CA LEU A 103 3.18 13.42 26.73
C LEU A 103 2.51 12.04 26.87
N LEU A 104 2.16 11.65 28.09
CA LEU A 104 1.54 10.35 28.37
C LEU A 104 0.07 10.32 27.92
N GLY A 105 -0.69 11.39 28.18
CA GLY A 105 -2.10 11.47 27.80
C GLY A 105 -2.31 11.39 26.29
N TRP A 106 -1.62 12.23 25.51
CA TRP A 106 -1.69 12.19 24.05
C TRP A 106 -0.86 11.05 23.45
N GLY A 107 0.24 10.66 24.08
CA GLY A 107 1.12 9.60 23.59
C GLY A 107 0.42 8.24 23.56
N LEU A 108 -0.42 7.95 24.55
CA LEU A 108 -1.26 6.75 24.56
C LEU A 108 -2.24 6.74 23.38
N GLY A 109 -2.92 7.85 23.12
CA GLY A 109 -3.83 7.97 21.97
C GLY A 109 -3.11 7.78 20.62
N LEU A 110 -1.92 8.36 20.48
CA LEU A 110 -1.09 8.21 19.29
C LEU A 110 -0.59 6.77 19.13
N PHE A 111 -0.24 6.09 20.22
CA PHE A 111 0.18 4.69 20.21
C PHE A 111 -0.93 3.76 19.68
N PHE A 112 -2.17 3.92 20.15
CA PHE A 112 -3.31 3.16 19.62
C PHE A 112 -3.60 3.49 18.15
N SER A 113 -3.49 4.75 17.74
CA SER A 113 -3.62 5.16 16.34
C SER A 113 -2.52 4.57 15.46
N GLY A 114 -1.28 4.52 15.97
CA GLY A 114 -0.13 3.91 15.28
C GLY A 114 -0.30 2.40 15.11
N MET A 115 -0.76 1.69 16.13
CA MET A 115 -1.08 0.26 16.01
C MET A 115 -2.14 0.00 14.94
N LYS A 116 -3.19 0.83 14.86
CA LYS A 116 -4.19 0.74 13.79
C LYS A 116 -3.63 1.10 12.42
N ALA A 117 -2.70 2.05 12.33
CA ALA A 117 -2.10 2.47 11.06
C ALA A 117 -1.12 1.42 10.49
N TYR A 118 -0.40 0.69 11.35
CA TYR A 118 0.59 -0.31 10.95
C TYR A 118 0.07 -1.75 10.89
N LYS A 119 -1.10 -2.04 11.48
CA LYS A 119 -1.76 -3.34 11.34
C LYS A 119 -2.39 -3.45 9.94
N ASN A 120 -1.58 -3.86 8.97
CA ASN A 120 -1.97 -4.06 7.57
C ASN A 120 -2.62 -5.44 7.30
N SER A 121 -2.99 -6.18 8.34
CA SER A 121 -3.55 -7.52 8.23
C SER A 121 -4.55 -7.80 9.34
N GLY A 122 -5.75 -8.24 8.95
CA GLY A 122 -6.87 -8.59 9.84
C GLY A 122 -8.22 -8.09 9.34
N GLU A 123 -9.31 -8.61 9.91
CA GLU A 123 -10.69 -8.28 9.50
C GLU A 123 -10.99 -6.78 9.53
N SER A 124 -10.44 -6.05 10.50
CA SER A 124 -10.60 -4.59 10.59
C SER A 124 -9.97 -3.83 9.43
N TYR A 125 -8.86 -4.31 8.86
CA TYR A 125 -8.23 -3.66 7.68
C TYR A 125 -9.13 -3.84 6.45
N GLU A 126 -9.66 -5.03 6.26
CA GLU A 126 -10.52 -5.33 5.10
C GLU A 126 -11.85 -4.58 5.20
N GLN A 127 -12.42 -4.45 6.40
CA GLN A 127 -13.58 -3.61 6.66
C GLN A 127 -13.33 -2.13 6.31
N ASP A 128 -12.23 -1.55 6.80
CA ASP A 128 -11.87 -0.15 6.51
C ASP A 128 -11.66 0.06 5.00
N PHE A 129 -11.01 -0.90 4.31
CA PHE A 129 -10.78 -0.85 2.86
C PHE A 129 -12.09 -0.90 2.08
N GLN A 130 -13.00 -1.81 2.46
CA GLN A 130 -14.32 -1.91 1.82
C GLN A 130 -15.16 -0.66 2.05
N GLU A 131 -15.16 -0.09 3.26
CA GLU A 131 -15.85 1.17 3.53
C GLU A 131 -15.30 2.32 2.70
N TRP A 132 -13.97 2.44 2.63
CA TRP A 132 -13.30 3.45 1.82
C TRP A 132 -13.62 3.28 0.33
N SER A 133 -13.56 2.06 -0.20
CA SER A 133 -13.91 1.75 -1.58
C SER A 133 -15.37 2.08 -1.90
N ARG A 134 -16.29 1.79 -0.97
CA ARG A 134 -17.73 2.12 -1.10
C ARG A 134 -17.97 3.63 -1.13
N LYS A 135 -17.24 4.41 -0.34
CA LYS A 135 -17.33 5.88 -0.37
C LYS A 135 -16.80 6.47 -1.68
N LEU A 136 -15.81 5.82 -2.31
CA LEU A 136 -15.25 6.26 -3.58
C LEU A 136 -16.16 5.96 -4.78
N SER A 137 -17.11 5.03 -4.65
CA SER A 137 -18.04 4.63 -5.71
C SER A 137 -19.40 5.34 -5.65
N LYS A 138 -19.61 6.24 -4.67
CA LYS A 138 -20.77 7.13 -4.57
C LYS A 138 -20.42 8.49 -5.17
#